data_AF-A0AAI9LLK7-F1
#
_entry.id   AF-A0AAI9LLK7-F1
#
_cell.length_a   1.000
_cell.length_b   1.000
_cell.length_c   1.000
_cell.angle_alpha   90.00
_cell.angle_beta   90.00
_cell.angle_gamma   90.00
#
_symmetry.space_group_name_H-M   'P 1'
#
loop_
_entity.id
_entity.type
_entity.pdbx_description
1 polymer ?
#
loop_
_entity_poly.entity_id
_entity_poly.type
_entity_poly.pdbx_seq_one_letter_code
_entity_poly.pdbx_strand_id
1 'polypeptide(L)'
;MPRHPPTPEGFPDTAALAALRAWYEGASSRQAAERYLRDRLGPGHSARGVIGQVRRQLATFSLHRERPDLAALFQCPASLRTRHARAVTQALELLRAMPVPTPQISDDIARWLPARAVRALYAAGIRTLADLTVRIPRRRQWWTAIPRLGPASGHQIEAFFARHPALTERARALIIAESPSMVMPWEQLQLPHKVDGSAGAFRAPTASCILGVDNDRHVTARLPRLR
;
A
#
# COMPACT_ATOMS: atom_id res chain seq x y z
N MET A 1 27.55 21.42 -15.88
CA MET A 1 27.16 20.46 -14.82
C MET A 1 26.04 19.58 -15.35
N PRO A 2 26.27 18.31 -15.69
CA PRO A 2 25.16 17.46 -16.10
C PRO A 2 24.27 17.22 -14.88
N ARG A 3 23.03 17.72 -14.94
CA ARG A 3 22.01 17.46 -13.94
C ARG A 3 21.64 15.98 -14.03
N HIS A 4 22.10 15.18 -13.07
CA HIS A 4 21.61 13.81 -12.94
C HIS A 4 20.13 13.88 -12.51
N PRO A 5 19.20 13.26 -13.26
CA PRO A 5 17.83 13.15 -12.80
C PRO A 5 17.79 12.36 -11.49
N PRO A 6 16.86 12.69 -10.56
CA PRO A 6 16.72 11.95 -9.32
C PRO A 6 16.47 10.48 -9.64
N THR A 7 17.27 9.60 -9.03
CA THR A 7 17.17 8.16 -9.22
C THR A 7 15.99 7.66 -8.39
N PRO A 8 15.07 6.83 -8.92
CA PRO A 8 13.98 6.27 -8.13
C PRO A 8 14.52 5.58 -6.87
N GLU A 9 13.83 5.69 -5.73
CA GLU A 9 14.26 5.03 -4.49
C GLU A 9 14.56 3.54 -4.74
N GLY A 10 15.77 3.11 -4.39
CA GLY A 10 16.24 1.73 -4.58
C GLY A 10 16.77 1.38 -5.99
N PHE A 11 16.65 2.27 -6.99
CA PHE A 11 17.26 2.06 -8.31
C PHE A 11 18.75 2.46 -8.31
N PRO A 12 19.66 1.73 -8.99
CA PRO A 12 21.08 2.08 -9.00
C PRO A 12 21.34 3.43 -9.68
N ASP A 13 22.37 4.12 -9.21
CA ASP A 13 22.81 5.38 -9.80
C ASP A 13 23.45 5.19 -11.19
N THR A 14 23.66 6.31 -11.89
CA THR A 14 24.15 6.32 -13.26
C THR A 14 25.52 5.62 -13.40
N ALA A 15 26.40 5.80 -12.41
CA ALA A 15 27.72 5.17 -12.37
C ALA A 15 27.63 3.64 -12.26
N ALA A 16 26.75 3.12 -11.38
CA ALA A 16 26.52 1.69 -11.27
C ALA A 16 25.93 1.09 -12.54
N LEU A 17 25.02 1.80 -13.21
CA LEU A 17 24.46 1.35 -14.49
C LEU A 17 25.50 1.32 -15.61
N ALA A 18 26.37 2.32 -15.68
CA ALA A 18 27.47 2.37 -16.65
C ALA A 18 28.46 1.20 -16.43
N ALA A 19 28.83 0.94 -15.16
CA ALA A 19 29.67 -0.20 -14.80
C ALA A 19 29.03 -1.52 -15.22
N LEU A 20 27.73 -1.69 -14.95
CA LEU A 20 27.01 -2.91 -15.28
C LEU A 20 26.90 -3.12 -16.79
N ARG A 21 26.62 -2.06 -17.56
CA ARG A 21 26.55 -2.13 -19.03
C ARG A 21 27.90 -2.54 -19.61
N ALA A 22 29.00 -1.90 -19.21
CA ALA A 22 30.34 -2.27 -19.64
C ALA A 22 30.67 -3.73 -19.28
N TRP A 23 30.22 -4.20 -18.11
CA TRP A 23 30.36 -5.59 -17.71
C TRP A 23 29.50 -6.54 -18.55
N TYR A 24 28.29 -6.21 -18.96
CA TYR A 24 27.54 -7.08 -19.88
C TYR A 24 28.13 -7.08 -21.30
N GLU A 25 28.74 -5.99 -21.74
CA GLU A 25 29.39 -5.85 -23.06
C GLU A 25 30.73 -6.59 -23.18
N GLY A 26 31.29 -7.08 -22.08
CA GLY A 26 32.46 -7.97 -22.09
C GLY A 26 33.59 -7.56 -21.16
N ALA A 27 33.59 -6.33 -20.64
CA ALA A 27 34.62 -5.89 -19.70
C ALA A 27 34.69 -6.79 -18.46
N SER A 28 35.89 -7.02 -17.93
CA SER A 28 36.03 -7.72 -16.65
C SER A 28 35.39 -6.91 -15.51
N SER A 29 34.99 -7.57 -14.43
CA SER A 29 34.43 -6.87 -13.26
C SER A 29 35.39 -5.80 -12.72
N ARG A 30 36.71 -6.07 -12.77
CA ARG A 30 37.76 -5.13 -12.36
C ARG A 30 37.78 -3.89 -13.25
N GLN A 31 37.86 -4.06 -14.57
CA GLN A 31 37.85 -2.94 -15.53
C GLN A 31 36.59 -2.08 -15.40
N ALA A 32 35.41 -2.70 -15.29
CA ALA A 32 34.15 -1.98 -15.13
C ALA A 32 34.11 -1.19 -13.80
N ALA A 33 34.49 -1.82 -12.70
CA ALA A 33 34.45 -1.19 -11.38
C ALA A 33 35.50 -0.09 -11.23
N GLU A 34 36.74 -0.29 -11.70
CA GLU A 34 37.80 0.73 -11.61
C GLU A 34 37.49 1.96 -12.46
N ARG A 35 36.74 1.80 -13.57
CA ARG A 35 36.37 2.89 -14.47
C ARG A 35 35.20 3.73 -13.97
N TYR A 36 34.19 3.08 -13.39
CA TYR A 36 32.93 3.75 -13.06
C TYR A 36 32.58 3.76 -11.57
N LEU A 37 33.16 2.87 -10.77
CA LEU A 37 32.82 2.65 -9.36
C LEU A 37 34.07 2.67 -8.47
N ARG A 38 35.09 3.45 -8.84
CA ARG A 38 36.38 3.51 -8.13
C ARG A 38 36.20 3.79 -6.65
N ASP A 39 35.30 4.72 -6.31
CA ASP A 39 35.04 5.13 -4.93
C ASP A 39 34.35 4.06 -4.08
N ARG A 40 33.79 3.02 -4.72
CA ARG A 40 33.18 1.86 -4.05
C ARG A 40 34.14 0.69 -3.90
N LEU A 41 35.36 0.81 -4.41
CA LEU A 41 36.41 -0.18 -4.19
C LEU A 41 37.16 0.17 -2.90
N GLY A 42 37.36 -0.84 -2.05
CA GLY A 42 38.03 -0.65 -0.77
C GLY A 42 38.18 -1.96 0.00
N PRO A 43 38.74 -1.92 1.21
CA PRO A 43 38.86 -3.10 2.07
C PRO A 43 37.48 -3.77 2.24
N GLY A 44 37.42 -5.08 1.96
CA GLY A 44 36.17 -5.86 2.02
C GLY A 44 35.27 -5.80 0.79
N HIS A 45 35.55 -4.92 -0.19
CA HIS A 45 34.72 -4.76 -1.39
C HIS A 45 35.49 -5.11 -2.66
N SER A 46 35.32 -6.35 -3.15
CA SER A 46 35.90 -6.78 -4.41
C SER A 46 35.10 -6.26 -5.62
N ALA A 47 35.77 -6.02 -6.75
CA ALA A 47 35.10 -5.59 -7.99
C ALA A 47 34.00 -6.56 -8.44
N ARG A 48 34.20 -7.88 -8.28
CA ARG A 48 33.16 -8.89 -8.53
C ARG A 48 31.97 -8.74 -7.56
N GLY A 49 32.25 -8.50 -6.28
CA GLY A 49 31.25 -8.29 -5.25
C GLY A 49 30.39 -7.06 -5.52
N VAL A 50 31.01 -5.94 -5.89
CA VAL A 50 30.32 -4.68 -6.23
C VAL A 50 29.41 -4.87 -7.45
N ILE A 51 29.91 -5.45 -8.54
CA ILE A 51 29.08 -5.74 -9.73
C ILE A 51 27.94 -6.71 -9.39
N GLY A 52 28.21 -7.74 -8.60
CA GLY A 52 27.20 -8.69 -8.12
C GLY A 52 26.12 -8.02 -7.28
N GLN A 53 26.47 -7.02 -6.47
CA GLN A 53 25.52 -6.25 -5.68
C GLN A 53 24.60 -5.40 -6.55
N VAL A 54 25.14 -4.71 -7.57
CA VAL A 54 24.32 -3.95 -8.53
C VAL A 54 23.34 -4.87 -9.25
N ARG A 55 23.78 -6.07 -9.65
CA ARG A 55 22.90 -7.09 -10.27
C ARG A 55 21.76 -7.52 -9.34
N ARG A 56 22.06 -7.83 -8.08
CA ARG A 56 21.03 -8.19 -7.08
C ARG A 56 20.06 -7.05 -6.83
N GLN A 57 20.56 -5.82 -6.72
CA GLN A 57 19.74 -4.64 -6.52
C GLN A 57 18.73 -4.47 -7.68
N LEU A 58 19.18 -4.62 -8.93
CA LEU A 58 18.29 -4.56 -10.09
C LEU A 58 17.29 -5.72 -10.13
N ALA A 59 17.71 -6.94 -9.79
CA ALA A 59 16.79 -8.07 -9.70
C ALA A 59 15.68 -7.81 -8.67
N THR A 60 16.03 -7.35 -7.47
CA THR A 60 15.07 -6.96 -6.43
C THR A 60 14.15 -5.83 -6.91
N PHE A 61 14.72 -4.81 -7.57
CA PHE A 61 13.93 -3.72 -8.13
C PHE A 61 12.95 -4.21 -9.20
N SER A 62 13.37 -5.08 -10.12
CA SER A 62 12.50 -5.69 -11.13
C SER A 62 11.36 -6.50 -10.50
N LEU A 63 11.64 -7.24 -9.43
CA LEU A 63 10.61 -7.96 -8.68
C LEU A 63 9.60 -7.01 -8.03
N HIS A 64 10.05 -5.91 -7.44
CA HIS A 64 9.15 -4.87 -6.91
C HIS A 64 8.29 -4.22 -8.01
N ARG A 65 8.77 -4.20 -9.26
CA ARG A 65 8.03 -3.74 -10.44
C ARG A 65 7.17 -4.83 -11.09
N GLU A 66 7.01 -6.00 -10.46
CA GLU A 66 6.26 -7.15 -11.01
C GLU A 66 6.78 -7.64 -12.36
N ARG A 67 8.10 -7.55 -12.56
CA ARG A 67 8.77 -8.00 -13.77
C ARG A 67 9.75 -9.13 -13.46
N PRO A 68 9.26 -10.35 -13.14
CA PRO A 68 10.13 -11.50 -12.90
C PRO A 68 10.93 -11.88 -14.14
N ASP A 69 10.39 -11.59 -15.33
CA ASP A 69 11.05 -11.73 -16.62
C ASP A 69 12.34 -10.88 -16.70
N LEU A 70 12.27 -9.63 -16.25
CA LEU A 70 13.43 -8.74 -16.20
C LEU A 70 14.38 -9.11 -15.07
N ALA A 71 13.85 -9.56 -13.92
CA ALA A 71 14.67 -10.01 -12.80
C ALA A 71 15.56 -11.20 -13.19
N ALA A 72 15.04 -12.15 -13.99
CA ALA A 72 15.78 -13.31 -14.47
C ALA A 72 17.01 -12.91 -15.31
N LEU A 73 16.93 -11.82 -16.10
CA LEU A 73 18.07 -11.31 -16.87
C LEU A 73 19.23 -10.89 -15.96
N PHE A 74 18.93 -10.27 -14.81
CA PHE A 74 19.98 -9.85 -13.87
C PHE A 74 20.52 -11.00 -13.02
N GLN A 75 19.79 -12.10 -12.91
CA GLN A 75 20.20 -13.31 -12.18
C GLN A 75 20.95 -14.33 -13.06
N CYS A 76 21.07 -14.08 -14.37
CA CYS A 76 21.70 -15.03 -15.30
C CYS A 76 23.16 -15.38 -14.91
N PRO A 77 23.66 -16.59 -15.23
CA PRO A 77 25.07 -16.91 -15.04
C PRO A 77 26.00 -15.90 -15.72
N ALA A 78 27.12 -15.56 -15.06
CA ALA A 78 28.08 -14.59 -15.60
C ALA A 78 28.71 -15.03 -16.93
N SER A 79 28.74 -16.33 -17.21
CA SER A 79 29.20 -16.90 -18.48
C SER A 79 28.30 -16.52 -19.67
N LEU A 80 27.00 -16.30 -19.44
CA LEU A 80 26.04 -15.95 -20.48
C LEU A 80 25.85 -14.43 -20.66
N ARG A 81 26.57 -13.60 -19.89
CA ARG A 81 26.35 -12.15 -19.82
C ARG A 81 26.37 -11.46 -21.20
N THR A 82 27.35 -11.78 -22.05
CA THR A 82 27.52 -11.11 -23.35
C THR A 82 26.35 -11.41 -24.29
N ARG A 83 25.77 -12.62 -24.23
CA ARG A 83 24.56 -12.98 -24.97
C ARG A 83 23.35 -12.14 -24.55
N HIS A 84 23.26 -11.76 -23.27
CA HIS A 84 22.16 -10.97 -22.72
C HIS A 84 22.39 -9.45 -22.77
N ALA A 85 23.53 -8.96 -23.27
CA ALA A 85 23.91 -7.54 -23.19
C ALA A 85 22.85 -6.59 -23.80
N ARG A 86 22.32 -6.91 -24.98
CA ARG A 86 21.26 -6.12 -25.62
C ARG A 86 19.95 -6.15 -24.82
N ALA A 87 19.54 -7.33 -24.37
CA ALA A 87 18.33 -7.51 -23.56
C ALA A 87 18.42 -6.76 -22.23
N VAL A 88 19.57 -6.77 -21.58
CA VAL A 88 19.81 -6.02 -20.34
C VAL A 88 19.74 -4.51 -20.59
N THR A 89 20.35 -4.00 -21.67
CA THR A 89 20.25 -2.58 -22.00
C THR A 89 18.80 -2.14 -22.21
N GLN A 90 18.00 -2.94 -22.92
CA GLN A 90 16.56 -2.67 -23.08
C GLN A 90 15.81 -2.76 -21.75
N ALA A 91 16.10 -3.77 -20.93
CA ALA A 91 15.51 -3.93 -19.60
C ALA A 91 15.79 -2.73 -18.69
N LEU A 92 17.01 -2.17 -18.73
CA LEU A 92 17.38 -0.99 -17.96
C LEU A 92 16.58 0.25 -18.39
N GLU A 93 16.39 0.47 -19.69
CA GLU A 93 15.57 1.59 -20.18
C GLU A 93 14.08 1.42 -19.81
N LEU A 94 13.55 0.20 -19.94
CA LEU A 94 12.18 -0.11 -19.51
C LEU A 94 11.99 0.15 -18.02
N LEU A 95 12.87 -0.40 -17.16
CA LEU A 95 12.78 -0.21 -15.71
C LEU A 95 12.91 1.25 -15.29
N ARG A 96 13.71 2.03 -16.02
CA ARG A 96 13.87 3.47 -15.79
C ARG A 96 12.62 4.26 -16.16
N ALA A 97 11.95 3.89 -17.25
CA ALA A 97 10.73 4.54 -17.71
C ALA A 97 9.47 4.08 -16.94
N MET A 98 9.52 2.93 -16.27
CA MET A 98 8.38 2.40 -15.54
C MET A 98 7.97 3.32 -14.37
N PRO A 99 6.68 3.68 -14.25
CA PRO A 99 6.18 4.44 -13.11
C PRO A 99 6.26 3.60 -11.83
N VAL A 100 6.60 4.23 -10.71
CA VAL A 100 6.60 3.57 -9.38
C VAL A 100 5.23 2.90 -9.20
N PRO A 101 5.17 1.59 -8.88
CA PRO A 101 3.90 0.93 -8.72
C PRO A 101 3.15 1.66 -7.62
N THR A 102 1.90 2.00 -7.89
CA THR A 102 1.03 2.63 -6.91
C THR A 102 0.33 1.53 -6.14
N PRO A 103 0.34 1.58 -4.80
CA PRO A 103 -0.29 0.54 -4.01
C PRO A 103 -1.80 0.52 -4.28
N GLN A 104 -2.35 -0.67 -4.43
CA GLN A 104 -3.77 -0.92 -4.61
C GLN A 104 -4.34 -1.57 -3.34
N ILE A 105 -5.62 -1.33 -3.09
CA ILE A 105 -6.33 -1.84 -1.91
C ILE A 105 -6.34 -3.38 -1.84
N SER A 106 -6.39 -4.07 -2.99
CA SER A 106 -6.34 -5.53 -3.10
C SER A 106 -4.93 -6.10 -3.03
N ASP A 107 -3.90 -5.25 -2.99
CA ASP A 107 -2.52 -5.74 -2.91
C ASP A 107 -2.28 -6.47 -1.59
N ASP A 108 -1.53 -7.56 -1.70
CA ASP A 108 -0.98 -8.28 -0.56
C ASP A 108 -0.01 -7.38 0.23
N ILE A 109 -0.10 -7.40 1.55
CA ILE A 109 0.76 -6.60 2.44
C ILE A 109 2.25 -6.93 2.31
N ALA A 110 2.61 -8.15 1.91
CA ALA A 110 3.98 -8.61 1.71
C ALA A 110 4.70 -7.86 0.59
N ARG A 111 3.95 -7.27 -0.35
CA ARG A 111 4.51 -6.46 -1.44
C ARG A 111 5.07 -5.13 -0.95
N TRP A 112 4.53 -4.60 0.14
CA TRP A 112 4.73 -3.21 0.56
C TRP A 112 5.41 -3.07 1.93
N LEU A 113 5.29 -4.08 2.79
CA LEU A 113 5.72 -4.03 4.18
C LEU A 113 6.89 -4.99 4.45
N PRO A 114 7.73 -4.71 5.46
CA PRO A 114 8.86 -5.57 5.80
C PRO A 114 8.38 -6.95 6.27
N ALA A 115 9.11 -8.01 5.88
CA ALA A 115 8.74 -9.41 6.14
C ALA A 115 8.41 -9.72 7.62
N ARG A 116 9.11 -9.09 8.57
CA ARG A 116 8.82 -9.25 10.00
C ARG A 116 7.44 -8.73 10.38
N ALA A 117 7.05 -7.56 9.88
CA ALA A 117 5.73 -7.00 10.12
C ALA A 117 4.65 -7.84 9.43
N VAL A 118 4.89 -8.24 8.18
CA VAL A 118 4.00 -9.10 7.39
C VAL A 118 3.67 -10.40 8.13
N ARG A 119 4.67 -11.08 8.71
CA ARG A 119 4.42 -12.31 9.50
C ARG A 119 3.48 -12.07 10.69
N ALA A 120 3.64 -10.95 11.40
CA ALA A 120 2.76 -10.60 12.52
C ALA A 120 1.33 -10.26 12.04
N LEU A 121 1.22 -9.52 10.94
CA LEU A 121 -0.05 -9.12 10.33
C LEU A 121 -0.82 -10.34 9.78
N TYR A 122 -0.15 -11.26 9.10
CA TYR A 122 -0.75 -12.52 8.65
C TYR A 122 -1.25 -13.38 9.81
N ALA A 123 -0.49 -13.45 10.92
CA ALA A 123 -0.94 -14.17 12.11
C ALA A 123 -2.19 -13.53 12.73
N ALA A 124 -2.40 -12.23 12.55
CA ALA A 124 -3.62 -11.52 12.93
C ALA A 124 -4.73 -11.56 11.86
N GLY A 125 -4.56 -12.34 10.78
CA GLY A 125 -5.52 -12.50 9.70
C GLY A 125 -5.62 -11.31 8.73
N ILE A 126 -4.63 -10.41 8.74
CA ILE A 126 -4.57 -9.25 7.83
C ILE A 126 -3.70 -9.65 6.65
N ARG A 127 -4.26 -9.70 5.44
CA ARG A 127 -3.53 -10.13 4.24
C ARG A 127 -3.39 -9.03 3.19
N THR A 128 -4.36 -8.13 3.11
CA THR A 128 -4.37 -7.07 2.10
C THR A 128 -4.22 -5.68 2.71
N LEU A 129 -3.87 -4.70 1.87
CA LEU A 129 -3.87 -3.30 2.29
C LEU A 129 -5.27 -2.80 2.67
N ALA A 130 -6.34 -3.36 2.09
CA ALA A 130 -7.72 -3.16 2.50
C ALA A 130 -7.95 -3.65 3.95
N ASP A 131 -7.59 -4.89 4.27
CA ASP A 131 -7.75 -5.45 5.64
C ASP A 131 -7.07 -4.56 6.68
N LEU A 132 -5.89 -4.06 6.31
CA LEU A 132 -5.05 -3.23 7.17
C LEU A 132 -5.67 -1.84 7.36
N THR A 133 -6.15 -1.20 6.30
CA THR A 133 -6.81 0.12 6.35
C THR A 133 -8.16 0.12 7.04
N VAL A 134 -8.87 -1.00 7.12
CA VAL A 134 -10.09 -1.11 7.93
C VAL A 134 -9.75 -1.09 9.43
N ARG A 135 -8.61 -1.68 9.82
CA ARG A 135 -8.23 -1.89 11.24
C ARG A 135 -7.38 -0.77 11.84
N ILE A 136 -6.58 -0.05 11.05
CA ILE A 136 -5.70 1.04 11.49
C ILE A 136 -6.43 2.31 12.00
N PRO A 137 -7.47 2.87 11.34
CA PRO A 137 -7.87 4.26 11.57
C PRO A 137 -8.54 4.56 12.90
N ARG A 138 -8.98 3.55 13.67
CA ARG A 138 -9.88 3.77 14.81
C ARG A 138 -9.21 3.79 16.18
N ARG A 139 -7.90 3.49 16.29
CA ARG A 139 -7.22 3.40 17.59
C ARG A 139 -5.83 4.02 17.54
N ARG A 140 -5.51 4.88 18.53
CA ARG A 140 -4.12 5.26 18.83
C ARG A 140 -3.34 3.99 19.17
N GLN A 141 -2.13 3.82 18.62
CA GLN A 141 -1.26 2.67 18.87
C GLN A 141 -1.89 1.30 18.53
N TRP A 142 -2.68 1.22 17.45
CA TRP A 142 -3.37 0.00 16.99
C TRP A 142 -2.46 -1.25 16.93
N TRP A 143 -1.16 -1.09 16.68
CA TRP A 143 -0.18 -2.17 16.64
C TRP A 143 -0.07 -2.95 17.96
N THR A 144 -0.41 -2.34 19.10
CA THR A 144 -0.41 -3.01 20.42
C THR A 144 -1.38 -4.18 20.50
N ALA A 145 -2.45 -4.16 19.72
CA ALA A 145 -3.41 -5.26 19.65
C ALA A 145 -2.91 -6.43 18.78
N ILE A 146 -1.82 -6.26 18.04
CA ILE A 146 -1.26 -7.27 17.14
C ILE A 146 -0.03 -7.90 17.80
N PRO A 147 -0.10 -9.18 18.22
CA PRO A 147 1.03 -9.86 18.82
C PRO A 147 2.27 -9.78 17.91
N ARG A 148 3.42 -9.45 18.51
CA ARG A 148 4.73 -9.37 17.85
C ARG A 148 4.90 -8.22 16.86
N LEU A 149 3.95 -7.29 16.78
CA LEU A 149 4.09 -6.03 16.06
C LEU A 149 4.54 -4.92 17.03
N GLY A 150 5.78 -4.45 16.86
CA GLY A 150 6.35 -3.41 17.72
C GLY A 150 6.01 -1.99 17.26
N PRO A 151 6.24 -0.97 18.11
CA PRO A 151 5.95 0.43 17.78
C PRO A 151 6.71 0.92 16.55
N ALA A 152 7.97 0.51 16.35
CA ALA A 152 8.74 0.89 15.17
C ALA A 152 8.05 0.45 13.86
N SER A 153 7.56 -0.80 13.81
CA SER A 153 6.81 -1.30 12.65
C SER A 153 5.45 -0.62 12.50
N GLY A 154 4.78 -0.31 13.61
CA GLY A 154 3.54 0.48 13.61
C GLY A 154 3.73 1.85 12.95
N HIS A 155 4.71 2.63 13.41
CA HIS A 155 5.04 3.94 12.82
C HIS A 155 5.48 3.83 11.36
N GLN A 156 6.23 2.80 10.98
CA GLN A 156 6.63 2.59 9.59
C GLN A 156 5.43 2.35 8.67
N ILE A 157 4.44 1.60 9.14
CA ILE A 157 3.19 1.35 8.42
C ILE A 157 2.38 2.66 8.32
N GLU A 158 2.28 3.43 9.39
CA GLU A 158 1.61 4.74 9.37
C GLU A 158 2.27 5.71 8.38
N ALA A 159 3.61 5.78 8.38
CA ALA A 159 4.37 6.58 7.42
C ALA A 159 4.19 6.11 5.97
N PHE A 160 3.95 4.81 5.74
CA PHE A 160 3.56 4.30 4.43
C PHE A 160 2.19 4.84 4.00
N PHE A 161 1.15 4.72 4.83
CA PHE A 161 -0.17 5.25 4.49
C PHE A 161 -0.21 6.78 4.34
N ALA A 162 0.59 7.51 5.13
CA ALA A 162 0.73 8.96 5.00
C ALA A 162 1.28 9.39 3.62
N ARG A 163 2.15 8.57 3.01
CA ARG A 163 2.67 8.79 1.64
C ARG A 163 1.68 8.38 0.55
N HIS A 164 0.62 7.64 0.90
CA HIS A 164 -0.37 7.11 -0.04
C HIS A 164 -1.81 7.42 0.41
N PRO A 165 -2.20 8.71 0.56
CA PRO A 165 -3.51 9.10 1.07
C PRO A 165 -4.68 8.57 0.22
N ALA A 166 -4.49 8.47 -1.10
CA ALA A 166 -5.47 7.94 -2.03
C ALA A 166 -5.87 6.48 -1.72
N LEU A 167 -4.97 5.69 -1.10
CA LEU A 167 -5.26 4.31 -0.73
C LEU A 167 -6.17 4.25 0.50
N THR A 168 -5.93 5.11 1.49
CA THR A 168 -6.80 5.25 2.66
C THR A 168 -8.19 5.72 2.26
N GLU A 169 -8.29 6.65 1.30
CA GLU A 169 -9.57 7.16 0.82
C GLU A 169 -10.38 6.07 0.08
N ARG A 170 -9.72 5.31 -0.81
CA ARG A 170 -10.36 4.17 -1.49
C ARG A 170 -10.85 3.10 -0.51
N ALA A 171 -10.06 2.80 0.52
CA ALA A 171 -10.48 1.86 1.56
C ALA A 171 -11.70 2.37 2.35
N ARG A 172 -11.75 3.67 2.67
CA ARG A 172 -12.93 4.27 3.32
C ARG A 172 -14.17 4.18 2.44
N ALA A 173 -14.04 4.45 1.14
CA ALA A 173 -15.14 4.33 0.19
C ALA A 173 -15.71 2.91 0.15
N LEU A 174 -14.86 1.87 0.24
CA LEU A 174 -15.32 0.48 0.33
C LEU A 174 -16.10 0.20 1.62
N ILE A 175 -15.60 0.66 2.78
CA ILE A 175 -16.29 0.47 4.06
C ILE A 175 -17.68 1.10 4.04
N ILE A 176 -17.79 2.30 3.45
CA ILE A 176 -19.07 3.02 3.31
C ILE A 176 -20.00 2.24 2.37
N ALA A 177 -19.50 1.69 1.27
CA ALA A 177 -20.29 0.92 0.31
C ALA A 177 -20.79 -0.43 0.89
N GLU A 178 -19.98 -1.11 1.70
CA GLU A 178 -20.34 -2.39 2.34
C GLU A 178 -21.20 -2.25 3.60
N SER A 179 -21.30 -1.05 4.17
CA SER A 179 -22.16 -0.78 5.33
C SER A 179 -23.49 -0.21 4.83
N PRO A 180 -24.52 -1.02 4.50
CA PRO A 180 -25.86 -0.47 4.35
C PRO A 180 -26.18 0.28 5.64
N SER A 181 -26.67 1.52 5.53
CA SER A 181 -26.91 2.38 6.68
C SER A 181 -27.86 1.69 7.66
N MET A 182 -27.31 1.12 8.73
CA MET A 182 -28.07 0.57 9.86
C MET A 182 -28.89 1.67 10.55
N VAL A 183 -28.50 2.93 10.34
CA VAL A 183 -29.25 4.11 10.74
C VAL A 183 -30.12 4.54 9.56
N MET A 184 -31.39 4.18 9.61
CA MET A 184 -32.41 4.73 8.72
C MET A 184 -32.79 6.14 9.20
N PRO A 185 -33.00 7.10 8.28
CA PRO A 185 -33.65 8.36 8.63
C PRO A 185 -34.95 8.07 9.39
N TRP A 186 -35.24 8.84 10.44
CA TRP A 186 -36.44 8.66 11.27
C TRP A 186 -37.74 8.61 10.44
N GLU A 187 -37.78 9.39 9.36
CA GLU A 187 -38.89 9.43 8.41
C GLU A 187 -39.15 8.08 7.71
N GLN A 188 -38.12 7.26 7.52
CA GLN A 188 -38.18 5.95 6.84
C GLN A 188 -38.32 4.78 7.81
N LEU A 189 -38.08 4.98 9.11
CA LEU A 189 -38.14 3.94 10.13
C LEU A 189 -39.58 3.41 10.31
N GLN A 190 -39.81 2.14 10.00
CA GLN A 190 -41.07 1.45 10.28
C GLN A 190 -40.96 0.73 11.63
N LEU A 191 -41.63 1.23 12.65
CA LEU A 191 -41.67 0.59 13.97
C LEU A 191 -42.72 -0.54 13.98
N PRO A 192 -42.41 -1.73 14.50
CA PRO A 192 -43.41 -2.75 14.79
C PRO A 192 -44.48 -2.19 15.75
N HIS A 193 -45.74 -2.59 15.57
CA HIS A 193 -46.87 -2.11 16.40
C HIS A 193 -46.61 -2.23 17.91
N LYS A 194 -45.86 -3.23 18.37
CA LYS A 194 -45.55 -3.41 19.80
C LYS A 194 -44.67 -2.29 20.40
N VAL A 195 -44.02 -1.48 19.56
CA VAL A 195 -43.04 -0.45 19.95
C VAL A 195 -43.25 0.86 19.18
N ASP A 196 -44.39 1.05 18.54
CA ASP A 196 -44.72 2.27 17.77
C ASP A 196 -45.28 3.41 18.64
N GLY A 197 -45.48 3.15 19.93
CA GLY A 197 -45.99 4.09 20.92
C GLY A 197 -47.51 4.19 20.99
N SER A 198 -48.26 3.49 20.13
CA SER A 198 -49.74 3.55 20.06
C SER A 198 -50.43 3.12 21.36
N ALA A 199 -49.86 2.13 22.05
CA ALA A 199 -50.36 1.58 23.31
C ALA A 199 -49.65 2.15 24.57
N GLY A 200 -48.95 3.28 24.46
CA GLY A 200 -48.22 3.86 25.58
C GLY A 200 -49.14 4.31 26.73
N ALA A 201 -48.74 4.06 27.98
CA ALA A 201 -49.53 4.43 29.17
C ALA A 201 -49.83 5.94 29.30
N PHE A 202 -49.01 6.78 28.66
CA PHE A 202 -49.16 8.24 28.62
C PHE A 202 -49.75 8.75 27.30
N ARG A 203 -50.28 7.86 26.44
CA ARG A 203 -50.90 8.24 25.17
C ARG A 203 -52.31 8.77 25.42
N ALA A 204 -52.54 10.01 25.00
CA ALA A 204 -53.88 10.58 24.95
C ALA A 204 -54.69 9.95 23.79
N PRO A 205 -56.00 9.70 23.97
CA PRO A 205 -56.89 9.33 22.87
C PRO A 205 -56.81 10.32 21.70
N THR A 206 -56.95 9.86 20.45
CA THR A 206 -56.81 10.71 19.25
C THR A 206 -57.73 11.94 19.28
N ALA A 207 -58.93 11.81 19.85
CA ALA A 207 -59.90 12.89 20.00
C ALA A 207 -59.43 14.03 20.92
N SER A 208 -58.53 13.76 21.87
CA SER A 208 -57.95 14.74 22.80
C SER A 208 -56.47 15.01 22.56
N CYS A 209 -55.86 14.35 21.57
CA CYS A 209 -54.48 14.59 21.18
C CYS A 209 -54.40 15.88 20.35
N ILE A 210 -53.68 16.90 20.85
CA ILE A 210 -53.46 18.19 20.15
C ILE A 210 -52.82 17.97 18.77
N LEU A 211 -51.94 16.97 18.67
CA LEU A 211 -51.28 16.60 17.42
C LEU A 211 -52.15 15.67 16.55
N GLY A 212 -53.27 15.14 17.05
CA GLY A 212 -54.18 14.25 16.32
C GLY A 212 -53.52 13.01 15.71
N VAL A 213 -52.44 12.51 16.32
CA VAL A 213 -51.68 11.33 15.87
C VAL A 213 -51.83 10.19 16.87
N ASP A 214 -51.83 8.97 16.36
CA ASP A 214 -52.09 7.73 17.09
C ASP A 214 -50.82 6.90 17.38
N ASN A 215 -49.67 7.27 16.80
CA ASN A 215 -48.37 6.66 17.07
C ASN A 215 -47.26 7.73 17.13
N ASP A 216 -46.08 7.34 17.63
CA ASP A 216 -44.98 8.27 17.89
C ASP A 216 -44.25 8.70 16.61
N ARG A 217 -44.36 7.90 15.55
CA ARG A 217 -43.75 8.24 14.26
C ARG A 217 -44.44 9.41 13.57
N HIS A 218 -45.76 9.49 13.65
CA HIS A 218 -46.52 10.54 12.95
C HIS A 218 -46.33 11.94 13.58
N VAL A 219 -45.77 12.03 14.79
CA VAL A 219 -45.45 13.30 15.47
C VAL A 219 -44.52 14.17 14.60
N THR A 220 -43.48 13.60 14.01
CA THR A 220 -42.49 14.35 13.21
C THR A 220 -43.04 14.84 11.88
N ALA A 221 -44.06 14.20 11.32
CA ALA A 221 -44.67 14.63 10.05
C ALA A 221 -45.59 15.86 10.23
N ARG A 222 -46.02 16.14 11.46
CA ARG A 222 -47.07 17.14 11.75
C ARG A 222 -46.57 18.35 12.52
N LEU A 223 -45.35 18.29 13.06
CA LEU A 223 -44.68 19.47 13.59
C LEU A 223 -44.30 20.39 12.42
N PRO A 224 -44.59 21.71 12.49
CA PRO A 224 -44.11 22.65 11.49
C PRO A 224 -42.57 22.56 11.46
N ARG A 225 -42.01 22.36 10.26
CA ARG A 225 -40.56 22.43 10.05
C ARG A 225 -40.13 23.86 10.39
N LEU A 226 -39.67 24.08 11.62
CA LEU A 226 -38.96 25.30 11.98
C LEU A 226 -37.71 25.35 11.10
N ARG A 227 -37.72 26.25 10.12
CA ARG A 227 -36.54 26.63 9.35
C ARG A 227 -35.69 27.58 10.17
#